data_AF-A0AAP0MBF2-F1
#
_entry.id   AF-A0AAP0MBF2-F1
#
_cell.length_a   1.000
_cell.length_b   1.000
_cell.length_c   1.000
_cell.angle_alpha   90.00
_cell.angle_beta   90.00
_cell.angle_gamma   90.00
#
_symmetry.space_group_name_H-M   'P 1'
#
loop_
_entity.id
_entity.type
_entity.pdbx_description
1 polymer ?
#
loop_
_entity_poly.entity_id
_entity_poly.type
_entity_poly.pdbx_seq_one_letter_code
_entity_poly.pdbx_strand_id
1 'polypeptide(L)' 'MNDLWVKHCGISDTRSFKDLGMIVLVSQVNRLKEMNKPAVGVGCASTGDTSAALSAYCASIGIPSIVFLPANKISIA' A
#
# COMPACT_ATOMS: atom_id res chain seq x y z
N MET A 1 -9.09 34.99 -9.72
CA MET A 1 -8.64 33.62 -9.38
C MET A 1 -7.23 33.47 -9.97
N ASN A 2 -6.26 34.22 -9.43
CA ASN A 2 -5.04 34.54 -10.18
C ASN A 2 -3.84 33.67 -9.77
N ASP A 3 -4.01 32.77 -8.79
CA ASP A 3 -2.93 31.96 -8.25
C ASP A 3 -3.47 30.66 -7.62
N LEU A 4 -4.10 29.82 -8.44
CA LEU A 4 -4.63 28.52 -8.02
C LEU A 4 -3.79 27.41 -8.66
N TRP A 5 -3.35 26.46 -7.86
CA TRP A 5 -2.55 25.30 -8.29
C TRP A 5 -3.12 23.99 -7.76
N VAL A 6 -2.89 22.91 -8.50
CA VAL A 6 -3.24 21.54 -8.09
C VAL A 6 -2.02 20.65 -8.19
N LYS A 7 -1.64 20.04 -7.07
CA LYS A 7 -0.61 18.99 -7.07
C LYS A 7 -1.28 17.63 -7.27
N HIS A 8 -1.17 17.10 -8.48
CA HIS A 8 -1.74 15.81 -8.86
C HIS A 8 -0.94 14.61 -8.29
N CYS A 9 -0.99 14.42 -6.97
CA CYS A 9 -0.37 13.28 -6.30
C CYS A 9 -0.99 11.93 -6.67
N GLY A 10 -2.20 11.91 -7.22
CA GLY A 10 -2.89 10.69 -7.65
C GLY A 10 -2.52 10.22 -9.06
N ILE A 11 -1.69 10.96 -9.80
CA ILE A 11 -1.10 10.48 -11.06
C ILE A 11 0.19 9.73 -10.70
N SER A 12 0.02 8.54 -10.15
CA SER A 12 1.09 7.63 -9.69
C SER A 12 0.77 6.19 -10.14
N ASP A 13 1.66 5.24 -9.86
CA ASP A 13 1.54 3.85 -10.32
C ASP A 13 0.25 3.18 -9.85
N THR A 14 -0.13 3.36 -8.58
CA THR A 14 -1.41 2.81 -8.06
C THR A 14 -2.56 3.80 -8.15
N ARG A 15 -2.31 4.95 -8.79
CA ARG A 15 -3.24 6.08 -8.91
C ARG A 15 -3.68 6.66 -7.56
N SER A 16 -2.80 6.61 -6.56
CA SER A 16 -3.05 7.17 -5.23
C SER A 16 -1.80 7.76 -4.59
N PHE A 17 -1.99 8.86 -3.86
CA PHE A 17 -0.94 9.47 -3.04
C PHE A 17 -0.35 8.52 -1.98
N LYS A 18 -1.09 7.44 -1.63
CA LYS A 18 -0.64 6.39 -0.69
C LYS A 18 0.70 5.78 -1.09
N ASP A 19 1.05 5.81 -2.38
CA ASP A 19 2.32 5.30 -2.90
C ASP A 19 3.54 5.91 -2.19
N LEU A 20 3.50 7.22 -1.92
CA LEU A 20 4.60 7.93 -1.25
C LEU A 20 4.83 7.42 0.19
N GLY A 21 3.78 7.02 0.89
CA GLY A 21 3.90 6.42 2.22
C GLY A 21 4.27 4.94 2.15
N MET A 22 3.72 4.20 1.17
CA MET A 22 3.93 2.76 1.08
C MET A 22 5.34 2.37 0.68
N ILE A 23 6.00 3.14 -0.19
CA ILE A 23 7.41 2.87 -0.49
C ILE A 23 8.28 2.91 0.78
N VAL A 24 8.04 3.88 1.68
CA VAL A 24 8.79 4.01 2.93
C VAL A 24 8.46 2.86 3.88
N LEU A 25 7.16 2.58 4.08
CA LEU A 25 6.69 1.52 4.97
C LEU A 25 7.23 0.16 4.53
N VAL A 26 7.05 -0.20 3.26
CA VAL A 26 7.43 -1.52 2.75
C VAL A 26 8.95 -1.68 2.69
N SER A 27 9.70 -0.60 2.39
CA SER A 27 11.16 -0.62 2.50
C SER A 27 11.63 -0.90 3.93
N GLN A 28 10.96 -0.32 4.93
CA GLN A 28 11.30 -0.58 6.34
C GLN A 28 10.96 -2.02 6.75
N VAL A 29 9.82 -2.55 6.29
CA VAL A 29 9.47 -3.97 6.52
C VAL A 29 10.51 -4.87 5.86
N ASN A 30 10.93 -4.57 4.63
CA ASN A 30 11.97 -5.33 3.95
C ASN A 30 13.29 -5.31 4.71
N ARG A 31 13.71 -4.14 5.19
CA ARG A 31 14.92 -4.00 6.02
C ARG A 31 14.85 -4.87 7.28
N LEU A 32 13.70 -4.92 7.96
CA LEU A 32 13.53 -5.78 9.13
C LEU A 32 13.63 -7.28 8.77
N LYS A 33 13.06 -7.68 7.63
CA LYS A 33 13.16 -9.04 7.09
C LYS A 33 14.62 -9.42 6.79
N GLU A 34 15.38 -8.53 6.14
CA GLU A 34 16.82 -8.71 5.86
C GLU A 34 17.67 -8.82 7.13
N MET A 35 17.26 -8.14 8.21
CA MET A 35 17.89 -8.25 9.54
C MET A 35 17.47 -9.52 10.31
N ASN A 36 16.83 -10.49 9.66
CA ASN A 36 16.28 -11.71 10.27
C ASN A 36 15.31 -11.44 11.42
N LYS A 37 14.61 -10.29 11.42
CA LYS A 37 13.50 -10.07 12.33
C LYS A 37 12.28 -10.87 11.83
N PRO A 38 11.51 -11.50 12.73
CA PRO A 38 10.35 -12.28 12.33
C PRO A 38 9.28 -11.36 11.72
N ALA A 39 9.20 -11.37 10.39
CA ALA A 39 8.20 -10.66 9.59
C ALA A 39 7.76 -11.56 8.43
N VAL A 40 6.64 -12.27 8.62
CA VAL A 40 6.11 -13.23 7.64
C VAL A 40 5.31 -12.57 6.52
N GLY A 41 4.91 -11.31 6.68
CA GLY A 41 4.09 -10.56 5.72
C GLY A 41 3.54 -9.28 6.33
N VAL A 42 2.69 -8.58 5.58
CA VAL A 42 1.98 -7.38 6.03
C VAL A 42 0.47 -7.59 5.94
N GLY A 43 -0.26 -7.15 6.97
CA GLY A 43 -1.71 -7.21 7.03
C GLY A 43 -2.38 -5.85 6.77
N CYS A 44 -3.54 -5.84 6.13
CA CYS A 44 -4.41 -4.68 5.97
C CYS A 44 -5.87 -5.05 6.22
N ALA A 45 -6.67 -4.12 6.73
CA ALA A 45 -8.11 -4.32 6.96
C ALA A 45 -8.97 -3.22 6.30
N SER A 46 -8.47 -2.64 5.21
CA SER A 46 -9.17 -1.62 4.43
C SER A 46 -9.36 -2.05 2.98
N THR A 47 -10.39 -1.55 2.33
CA THR A 47 -10.77 -1.89 0.95
C THR A 47 -10.37 -0.83 -0.09
N GLY A 48 -9.83 0.30 0.34
CA GLY A 48 -9.49 1.43 -0.54
C GLY A 48 -8.02 1.50 -0.93
N ASP A 49 -7.58 2.67 -1.38
CA ASP A 49 -6.23 2.89 -1.91
C ASP A 49 -5.08 2.44 -1.01
N THR A 50 -5.29 2.38 0.31
CA THR A 50 -4.25 1.91 1.23
C THR A 50 -3.90 0.46 0.97
N SER A 51 -4.89 -0.42 0.81
CA SER A 51 -4.64 -1.85 0.55
C SER A 51 -4.14 -2.09 -0.87
N ALA A 52 -4.59 -1.27 -1.83
CA ALA A 52 -4.08 -1.28 -3.20
C ALA A 52 -2.58 -0.93 -3.25
N ALA A 53 -2.20 0.23 -2.70
CA ALA A 53 -0.80 0.66 -2.64
C ALA A 53 0.06 -0.33 -1.87
N LEU A 54 -0.36 -0.75 -0.67
CA LEU A 54 0.40 -1.69 0.15
C LEU A 54 0.67 -3.00 -0.60
N SER A 55 -0.37 -3.58 -1.20
CA SER A 55 -0.24 -4.87 -1.90
C SER A 55 0.65 -4.76 -3.14
N ALA A 56 0.59 -3.64 -3.87
CA ALA A 56 1.47 -3.39 -5.01
C ALA A 56 2.94 -3.34 -4.60
N TYR A 57 3.28 -2.57 -3.55
CA TYR A 57 4.65 -2.49 -3.06
C TYR A 57 5.12 -3.82 -2.44
N CYS A 58 4.27 -4.50 -1.65
CA CYS A 58 4.61 -5.83 -1.12
C CYS A 58 4.90 -6.84 -2.25
N ALA A 59 4.10 -6.85 -3.32
CA ALA A 59 4.31 -7.73 -4.47
C ALA A 59 5.62 -7.44 -5.20
N SER A 60 6.02 -6.17 -5.33
CA SER A 60 7.26 -5.77 -6.01
C SER A 60 8.55 -6.36 -5.40
N ILE A 61 8.52 -6.76 -4.13
CA ILE A 61 9.66 -7.31 -3.40
C ILE A 61 9.39 -8.68 -2.77
N GLY A 62 8.29 -9.34 -3.17
CA GLY A 62 7.95 -10.68 -2.69
C GLY A 62 7.70 -10.79 -1.19
N ILE A 63 7.05 -9.78 -0.59
CA ILE A 63 6.52 -9.85 0.78
C ILE A 63 5.05 -10.24 0.72
N PRO A 64 4.59 -11.26 1.48
CA PRO A 64 3.16 -11.60 1.53
C PRO A 64 2.31 -10.43 2.01
N SER A 65 1.25 -10.09 1.26
CA SER A 65 0.23 -9.10 1.65
C SER A 65 -1.09 -9.82 1.92
N ILE A 66 -1.71 -9.56 3.08
CA ILE A 66 -2.95 -10.21 3.52
C ILE A 66 -4.00 -9.14 3.83
N VAL A 67 -5.15 -9.20 3.15
CA VAL A 67 -6.26 -8.28 3.39
C VAL A 67 -7.38 -8.99 4.16
N PHE A 68 -7.66 -8.51 5.38
CA PHE A 68 -8.70 -9.02 6.25
C PHE A 68 -10.00 -8.25 6.02
N LEU A 69 -11.04 -8.93 5.54
CA LEU A 69 -12.35 -8.33 5.28
C LEU A 69 -13.46 -9.18 5.90
N PRO A 70 -14.55 -8.56 6.40
CA PRO A 70 -15.78 -9.28 6.66
C PRO A 70 -16.32 -9.90 5.37
N ALA A 71 -16.91 -11.10 5.45
CA ALA A 71 -17.35 -11.88 4.29
C ALA A 71 -18.24 -11.10 3.29
N ASN A 72 -18.97 -10.09 3.76
CA ASN A 72 -19.90 -9.28 2.95
C ASN A 72 -19.38 -7.86 2.63
N LYS A 73 -18.06 -7.64 2.69
CA LYS A 73 -17.42 -6.35 2.35
C LYS A 73 -16.59 -6.41 1.06
N ILE A 74 -16.68 -7.50 0.32
CA ILE A 74 -16.10 -7.61 -1.01
C ILE A 74 -17.15 -7.17 -2.04
N SER A 75 -16.80 -6.16 -2.83
CA SER A 75 -17.62 -5.74 -3.96
C SER A 75 -17.61 -6.83 -5.03
N ILE A 76 -18.76 -7.09 -5.64
CA ILE A 76 -18.91 -7.96 -6.82
C ILE A 76 -18.73 -7.20 -8.15
N ALA A 77 -18.63 -5.87 -8.07
CA ALA A 77 -18.40 -5.00 -9.22
C ALA A 77 -16.93 -5.04 -9.65
#